data_AF-A0A150TJM5-F1
#
_entry.id   AF-A0A150TJM5-F1
#
_cell.length_a   1.000
_cell.length_b   1.000
_cell.length_c   1.000
_cell.angle_alpha   90.00
_cell.angle_beta   90.00
_cell.angle_gamma   90.00
#
_symmetry.space_group_name_H-M   'P 1'
#
loop_
_entity.id
_entity.type
_entity.pdbx_description
1 polymer ?
#
loop_
_entity_poly.entity_id
_entity_poly.type
_entity_poly.pdbx_seq_one_letter_code
_entity_poly.pdbx_strand_id
1 'polypeptide(L)'
;MTTNRPQALEPALAARPRRIDLAVEVPLPDADCRRRLLALYGRGLSLRGDDLAPLIARTEGVSAAFIRELLRRAALFAADAGRGAAVAEEDLKEALHELLVDGGPLTRSLLGAQGHRAS
;
A
#
# COMPACT_ATOMS: atom_id res chain seq x y z
N MET A 1 -14.85 9.54 11.69
CA MET A 1 -13.47 9.37 12.20
C MET A 1 -12.89 8.15 11.51
N THR A 2 -11.62 8.20 11.10
CA THR A 2 -10.92 7.05 10.49
C THR A 2 -9.87 6.57 11.48
N THR A 3 -9.91 5.30 11.88
CA THR A 3 -8.94 4.70 12.81
C THR A 3 -8.31 3.48 12.16
N ASN A 4 -6.99 3.35 12.26
CA ASN A 4 -6.25 2.14 11.83
C ASN A 4 -6.10 1.12 12.98
N ARG A 5 -6.75 1.35 14.12
CA ARG A 5 -6.74 0.47 15.30
C ARG A 5 -8.13 0.45 15.96
N PRO A 6 -9.09 -0.31 15.43
CA PRO A 6 -10.42 -0.40 16.02
C PRO A 6 -10.39 -0.97 17.45
N GLN A 7 -9.42 -1.84 17.76
CA GLN A 7 -9.25 -2.46 19.08
C GLN A 7 -8.80 -1.49 20.19
N ALA A 8 -8.27 -0.31 19.81
CA ALA A 8 -7.85 0.73 20.76
C ALA A 8 -8.93 1.80 20.98
N LEU A 9 -10.13 1.64 20.39
CA LEU A 9 -11.30 2.42 20.80
C LEU A 9 -11.78 1.89 22.16
N GLU A 10 -11.20 2.44 23.21
CA GLU A 10 -11.65 2.28 24.60
C GLU A 10 -13.18 2.53 24.76
N PRO A 11 -13.82 1.93 25.78
CA PRO A 11 -15.27 2.00 26.05
C PRO A 11 -15.86 3.42 26.22
N ALA A 12 -15.03 4.46 26.23
CA ALA A 12 -15.46 5.86 26.26
C ALA A 12 -16.34 6.28 25.06
N LEU A 13 -16.24 5.58 23.91
CA LEU A 13 -17.14 5.78 22.76
C LEU A 13 -18.46 5.02 22.87
N ALA A 14 -18.56 3.98 23.70
CA ALA A 14 -19.81 3.27 23.97
C ALA A 14 -20.78 4.09 24.85
N ALA A 15 -20.26 5.05 25.63
CA ALA A 15 -21.03 5.84 26.60
C ALA A 15 -21.82 7.03 26.01
N ARG A 16 -21.78 7.27 24.69
CA ARG A 16 -22.56 8.35 24.05
C ARG A 16 -23.38 7.83 22.86
N PRO A 17 -24.61 7.37 23.10
CA PRO A 17 -25.51 6.88 22.05
C PRO A 17 -26.06 8.06 21.24
N ARG A 18 -25.23 8.67 20.36
CA ARG A 18 -25.64 9.65 19.32
C ARG A 18 -24.52 10.17 18.38
N ARG A 19 -23.35 9.53 18.28
CA ARG A 19 -22.23 10.04 17.43
C ARG A 19 -21.54 9.00 16.53
N ILE A 20 -22.01 7.77 16.52
CA ILE A 20 -21.52 6.73 15.61
C ILE A 20 -22.76 6.13 14.96
N ASP A 21 -23.15 6.69 13.81
CA ASP A 21 -24.35 6.23 13.09
C ASP A 21 -24.04 5.01 12.20
N LEU A 22 -22.76 4.79 11.86
CA LEU A 22 -22.29 3.64 11.06
C LEU A 22 -20.79 3.38 11.29
N ALA A 23 -20.43 2.12 11.54
CA ALA A 23 -19.05 1.65 11.47
C ALA A 23 -18.88 0.81 10.20
N VAL A 24 -18.00 1.24 9.29
CA VAL A 24 -17.65 0.50 8.07
C VAL A 24 -16.20 0.08 8.17
N GLU A 25 -15.96 -1.23 8.14
CA GLU A 25 -14.62 -1.80 8.01
C GLU A 25 -14.18 -1.72 6.54
N VAL A 26 -12.99 -1.16 6.30
CA VAL A 26 -12.40 -1.12 4.96
C VAL A 26 -11.39 -2.27 4.87
N PRO A 27 -11.67 -3.32 4.07
CA PRO A 27 -10.76 -4.45 3.95
C PRO A 27 -9.48 -4.07 3.18
N LEU A 28 -8.46 -4.91 3.27
CA LEU A 28 -7.28 -4.80 2.41
C LEU A 28 -7.69 -5.01 0.93
N PRO A 29 -7.05 -4.30 -0.01
CA PRO A 29 -7.36 -4.40 -1.42
C PRO A 29 -7.03 -5.79 -1.98
N ASP A 30 -7.98 -6.39 -2.70
CA ASP A 30 -7.75 -7.58 -3.52
C ASP A 30 -6.86 -7.29 -4.74
N ALA A 31 -6.60 -8.31 -5.57
CA ALA A 31 -5.70 -8.16 -6.72
C ALA A 31 -6.20 -7.14 -7.76
N ASP A 32 -7.52 -7.08 -8.02
CA ASP A 32 -8.11 -6.11 -8.96
C ASP A 32 -8.02 -4.69 -8.40
N CYS A 33 -8.34 -4.51 -7.12
CA CYS A 33 -8.21 -3.26 -6.42
C CYS A 33 -6.75 -2.78 -6.42
N ARG A 34 -5.77 -3.66 -6.18
CA ARG A 34 -4.33 -3.32 -6.29
C ARG A 34 -3.94 -2.90 -7.71
N ARG A 35 -4.44 -3.58 -8.75
CA ARG A 35 -4.25 -3.15 -10.15
C ARG A 35 -4.77 -1.74 -10.40
N ARG A 36 -5.97 -1.43 -9.89
CA ARG A 36 -6.59 -0.10 -10.01
C ARG A 36 -5.84 0.96 -9.21
N LEU A 37 -5.31 0.61 -8.04
CA LEU A 37 -4.47 1.49 -7.22
C LEU A 37 -3.13 1.80 -7.90
N LEU A 38 -2.51 0.81 -8.55
CA LEU A 38 -1.31 1.02 -9.37
C LEU A 38 -1.60 1.99 -10.53
N ALA A 39 -2.73 1.82 -11.22
CA ALA A 39 -3.14 2.74 -12.28
C ALA A 39 -3.48 4.15 -11.77
N LEU A 40 -4.09 4.26 -10.58
CA LEU A 40 -4.45 5.54 -9.97
C LEU A 40 -3.21 6.32 -9.53
N TYR A 41 -2.31 5.68 -8.78
CA TYR A 41 -1.12 6.33 -8.24
C TYR A 41 0.03 6.41 -9.24
N GLY A 42 0.01 5.58 -10.29
CA GLY A 42 0.96 5.63 -11.41
C GLY A 42 0.66 6.74 -12.42
N ARG A 43 -0.41 7.53 -12.24
CA ARG A 43 -0.71 8.67 -13.12
C ARG A 43 0.47 9.64 -13.14
N GLY A 44 0.96 9.94 -14.35
CA GLY A 44 2.13 10.80 -14.56
C GLY A 44 3.47 10.04 -14.57
N LEU A 45 3.48 8.75 -14.26
CA LEU A 45 4.63 7.87 -14.45
C LEU A 45 4.49 7.09 -15.76
N SER A 46 5.59 6.92 -16.47
CA SER A 46 5.69 5.96 -17.57
C SER A 46 6.23 4.66 -17.02
N LEU A 47 5.33 3.77 -16.56
CA LEU A 47 5.67 2.43 -16.11
C LEU A 47 6.11 1.61 -17.34
N ARG A 48 7.42 1.51 -17.58
CA ARG A 48 8.02 0.74 -18.66
C ARG A 48 8.04 -0.75 -18.27
N GLY A 49 7.17 -1.53 -18.89
CA GLY A 49 7.03 -2.96 -18.69
C GLY A 49 5.60 -3.39 -18.96
N ASP A 50 5.39 -4.35 -19.86
CA ASP A 50 4.05 -4.69 -20.35
C ASP A 50 3.23 -5.53 -19.33
N ASP A 51 3.85 -6.03 -18.26
CA ASP A 51 3.18 -6.87 -17.29
C ASP A 51 3.43 -6.47 -15.82
N LEU A 52 2.39 -5.91 -15.18
CA LEU A 52 2.36 -5.62 -13.74
C LEU A 52 1.83 -6.81 -12.91
N ALA A 53 1.42 -7.93 -13.52
CA ALA A 53 0.90 -9.08 -12.78
C ALA A 53 1.87 -9.64 -11.74
N PRO A 54 3.20 -9.76 -12.00
CA PRO A 54 4.15 -10.21 -10.99
C PRO A 54 4.20 -9.28 -9.78
N LEU A 55 4.08 -7.97 -10.00
CA LEU A 55 4.06 -6.97 -8.92
C LEU A 55 2.78 -7.08 -8.08
N ILE A 56 1.63 -7.28 -8.73
CA ILE A 56 0.32 -7.43 -8.06
C ILE A 56 0.30 -8.69 -7.18
N ALA A 57 0.92 -9.78 -7.64
CA ALA A 57 1.06 -11.02 -6.88
C ALA A 57 1.96 -10.81 -5.65
N ARG A 58 3.12 -10.15 -5.81
CA ARG A 58 4.06 -9.87 -4.71
C ARG A 58 3.57 -8.85 -3.68
N THR A 59 2.49 -8.14 -3.98
CA THR A 59 1.86 -7.13 -3.10
C THR A 59 0.56 -7.64 -2.47
N GLU A 60 0.37 -8.96 -2.40
CA GLU A 60 -0.75 -9.52 -1.65
C GLU A 60 -0.75 -9.06 -0.19
N GLY A 61 -1.94 -8.74 0.32
CA GLY A 61 -2.13 -8.36 1.72
C GLY A 61 -1.51 -7.02 2.11
N VAL A 62 -1.17 -6.13 1.16
CA VAL A 62 -0.69 -4.77 1.47
C VAL A 62 -1.81 -3.72 1.35
N SER A 63 -1.72 -2.63 2.11
CA SER A 63 -2.70 -1.54 2.03
C SER A 63 -2.54 -0.66 0.79
N ALA A 64 -3.54 0.18 0.51
CA ALA A 64 -3.44 1.22 -0.51
C ALA A 64 -2.30 2.23 -0.25
N ALA A 65 -1.97 2.48 1.03
CA ALA A 65 -0.85 3.36 1.39
C ALA A 65 0.49 2.75 1.00
N PHE A 66 0.64 1.43 1.11
CA PHE A 66 1.83 0.71 0.66
C PHE A 66 2.03 0.88 -0.85
N ILE A 67 0.98 0.65 -1.66
CA ILE A 67 1.06 0.78 -3.12
C ILE A 67 1.45 2.20 -3.54
N ARG A 68 0.90 3.21 -2.86
CA ARG A 68 1.27 4.62 -3.11
C ARG A 68 2.73 4.90 -2.81
N GLU A 69 3.22 4.40 -1.68
CA GLU A 69 4.61 4.59 -1.26
C GLU A 69 5.59 3.84 -2.17
N LEU A 70 5.23 2.62 -2.59
CA LEU A 70 5.99 1.84 -3.56
C LEU A 70 6.22 2.63 -4.86
N LEU A 71 5.17 3.21 -5.43
CA LEU A 71 5.28 3.99 -6.67
C LEU A 71 6.03 5.30 -6.47
N ARG A 72 5.89 5.95 -5.31
CA ARG A 72 6.68 7.13 -4.96
C ARG A 72 8.18 6.82 -4.96
N ARG A 73 8.61 5.73 -4.33
CA ARG A 73 10.02 5.32 -4.28
C ARG A 73 10.55 4.90 -5.64
N ALA A 74 9.77 4.12 -6.39
CA ALA A 74 10.16 3.73 -7.74
C ALA A 74 10.36 4.96 -8.65
N ALA A 75 9.53 6.00 -8.50
CA ALA A 75 9.71 7.26 -9.20
C ALA A 75 11.00 8.01 -8.78
N LEU A 76 11.38 7.95 -7.50
CA LEU A 76 12.64 8.53 -7.03
C LEU A 76 13.86 7.81 -7.63
N PHE A 77 13.86 6.47 -7.64
CA PHE A 77 14.93 5.70 -8.28
C PHE A 77 15.07 5.99 -9.77
N ALA A 78 13.94 6.09 -10.47
CA ALA A 78 13.94 6.50 -11.88
C ALA A 78 14.50 7.92 -12.08
N ALA A 79 14.13 8.85 -11.21
CA ALA A 79 14.63 10.23 -11.25
C ALA A 79 16.14 10.29 -10.99
N ASP A 80 16.63 9.58 -9.98
CA ASP A 80 18.05 9.50 -9.62
C ASP A 80 18.88 8.85 -10.74
N ALA A 81 18.30 7.90 -11.47
CA ALA A 81 18.89 7.29 -12.66
C ALA A 81 18.82 8.19 -13.93
N GLY A 82 18.34 9.43 -13.83
CA GLY A 82 18.22 10.37 -14.94
C GLY A 82 17.09 10.07 -15.92
N ARG A 83 16.18 9.16 -15.59
CA ARG A 83 15.01 8.78 -16.42
C ARG A 83 13.76 9.60 -16.12
N GLY A 84 13.80 10.43 -15.08
CA GLY A 84 12.66 11.26 -14.66
C GLY A 84 11.46 10.40 -14.31
N ALA A 85 10.33 10.60 -15.01
CA ALA A 85 9.09 9.86 -14.76
C ALA A 85 9.04 8.45 -15.41
N ALA A 86 10.08 8.04 -16.14
CA ALA A 86 10.13 6.73 -16.78
C ALA A 86 10.61 5.66 -15.79
N VAL A 87 9.66 5.09 -15.05
CA VAL A 87 9.87 4.04 -14.06
C VAL A 87 9.97 2.69 -14.75
N ALA A 88 11.05 1.97 -14.51
CA ALA A 88 11.32 0.66 -15.08
C ALA A 88 11.09 -0.44 -14.03
N GLU A 89 11.13 -1.69 -14.46
CA GLU A 89 10.82 -2.84 -13.60
C GLU A 89 11.81 -2.96 -12.42
N GLU A 90 13.07 -2.61 -12.64
CA GLU A 90 14.14 -2.56 -11.66
C GLU A 90 13.85 -1.57 -10.53
N ASP A 91 13.27 -0.40 -10.81
CA ASP A 91 12.93 0.58 -9.78
C ASP A 91 11.82 0.07 -8.87
N LEU A 92 10.84 -0.63 -9.46
CA LEU A 92 9.73 -1.25 -8.73
C LEU A 92 10.23 -2.40 -7.87
N LYS A 93 11.17 -3.21 -8.39
CA LYS A 93 11.82 -4.29 -7.65
C LYS A 93 12.62 -3.75 -6.47
N GLU A 94 13.41 -2.69 -6.69
CA GLU A 94 14.23 -2.06 -5.67
C GLU A 94 13.36 -1.42 -4.58
N ALA A 95 12.33 -0.65 -4.97
CA ALA A 95 11.40 -0.04 -4.03
C ALA A 95 10.63 -1.07 -3.20
N LEU A 96 10.25 -2.19 -3.82
CA LEU A 96 9.61 -3.28 -3.13
C LEU A 96 10.56 -4.00 -2.18
N HIS A 97 11.82 -4.21 -2.58
CA HIS A 97 12.85 -4.79 -1.74
C HIS A 97 13.09 -3.91 -0.51
N GLU A 98 13.31 -2.61 -0.70
CA GLU A 98 13.53 -1.65 0.38
C GLU A 98 12.32 -1.59 1.36
N LEU A 99 11.10 -1.54 0.83
CA LEU A 99 9.89 -1.48 1.68
C LEU A 99 9.64 -2.77 2.47
N LEU A 100 10.03 -3.92 1.94
CA LEU A 100 9.83 -5.21 2.59
C LEU A 100 10.98 -5.58 3.51
N VAL A 101 12.22 -5.27 3.13
CA VAL A 101 13.44 -5.69 3.83
C VAL A 101 13.92 -4.60 4.80
N ASP A 102 14.12 -3.37 4.30
CA ASP A 102 14.74 -2.29 5.08
C ASP A 102 13.73 -1.54 5.97
N GLY A 103 12.47 -1.44 5.55
CA GLY A 103 11.39 -0.88 6.37
C GLY A 103 11.10 -1.68 7.65
N GLY A 104 11.61 -2.91 7.76
CA GLY A 104 11.38 -3.79 8.89
C GLY A 104 9.89 -4.16 9.11
N PRO A 105 9.60 -4.96 10.16
CA PRO A 105 8.23 -5.36 10.49
C PRO A 105 7.30 -4.19 10.85
N LEU A 106 7.88 -3.05 11.28
CA LEU A 106 7.15 -1.84 11.65
C LEU A 106 6.56 -1.12 10.44
N THR A 107 7.33 -0.91 9.37
CA THR A 107 6.83 -0.28 8.14
C THR A 107 5.79 -1.18 7.47
N ARG A 108 5.98 -2.50 7.53
CA ARG A 108 4.98 -3.49 7.12
C ARG A 108 3.69 -3.40 7.94
N SER A 109 3.78 -3.23 9.26
CA SER A 109 2.60 -3.09 10.13
C SER A 109 1.85 -1.76 9.90
N LEU A 110 2.58 -0.65 9.77
CA LEU A 110 2.02 0.68 9.53
C LEU A 110 1.36 0.82 8.15
N LEU A 111 1.91 0.14 7.15
CA LEU A 111 1.38 0.11 5.78
C LEU A 111 0.51 -1.13 5.52
N GLY A 112 0.16 -1.89 6.57
CA GLY A 112 -0.82 -2.97 6.50
C GLY A 112 -0.41 -4.18 5.66
N ALA A 113 0.89 -4.47 5.52
CA ALA A 113 1.43 -5.66 4.85
C ALA A 113 1.40 -6.94 5.71
N GLN A 114 0.86 -6.88 6.94
CA GLN A 114 0.67 -8.03 7.81
C GLN A 114 -0.81 -8.38 7.86
N GLY A 115 -1.21 -9.44 7.16
CA GLY A 115 -2.62 -9.76 7.02
C GLY A 115 -2.98 -11.17 6.56
N HIS A 116 -2.16 -12.21 6.78
CA HIS A 116 -2.66 -13.58 7.05
C HIS A 116 -1.54 -14.50 7.59
N ARG A 117 -1.57 -14.82 8.89
CA ARG A 117 -1.14 -16.14 9.36
C ARG A 117 -2.36 -17.03 9.22
N ALA A 118 -2.47 -17.76 8.11
CA ALA A 118 -3.28 -18.98 8.08
C ALA A 118 -2.65 -19.99 9.04
N SER A 119 -3.51 -20.64 9.83
CA SER A 119 -3.19 -21.72 10.76
C SER A 119 -2.53 -22.93 10.09
#